data_AF-X1JIP4-F1
#
_entry.id   AF-X1JIP4-F1
#
_cell.length_a   1.000
_cell.length_b   1.000
_cell.length_c   1.000
_cell.angle_alpha   90.00
_cell.angle_beta   90.00
_cell.angle_gamma   90.00
#
_symmetry.space_group_name_H-M   'P 1'
#
loop_
_entity.id
_entity.type
_entity.pdbx_description
1 polymer ?
#
loop_
_entity_poly.entity_id
_entity_poly.type
_entity_poly.pdbx_seq_one_letter_code
_entity_poly.pdbx_strand_id
1 'polypeptide(L)' 'MSKYLEFSLIEQKPKTKVIGVWSKKNANRLGIIKWYGPWRQYAFFPEKDTLFNVDCLVDIQSHIKELR' A
#
# COMPACT_ATOMS: atom_id res chain seq x y z
N MET A 1 5.14 5.97 -11.91
CA MET A 1 4.75 6.87 -10.80
C MET A 1 3.24 6.94 -10.74
N SER A 2 2.64 6.67 -9.58
CA SER A 2 1.17 6.77 -9.41
C SER A 2 0.71 8.22 -9.52
N LYS A 3 -0.45 8.43 -10.14
CA LYS A 3 -1.08 9.76 -10.29
C LYS A 3 -1.71 10.25 -8.99
N TYR A 4 -2.32 9.36 -8.22
CA TYR A 4 -3.15 9.71 -7.06
C TYR A 4 -2.56 9.27 -5.72
N LEU A 5 -1.73 8.24 -5.73
CA LEU A 5 -1.21 7.61 -4.53
C LEU A 5 0.27 7.95 -4.33
N GLU A 6 0.64 8.07 -3.07
CA GLU A 6 2.01 8.14 -2.60
C GLU A 6 2.29 6.93 -1.71
N PHE A 7 3.45 6.30 -1.94
CA PHE A 7 3.88 5.13 -1.18
C PHE A 7 5.11 5.52 -0.36
N SER A 8 5.06 5.33 0.95
CA SER A 8 6.18 5.64 1.84
C SER A 8 6.42 4.55 2.88
N LEU A 9 7.68 4.31 3.23
CA LEU A 9 8.05 3.33 4.25
C LEU A 9 7.61 3.84 5.63
N ILE A 10 6.69 3.12 6.28
CA ILE A 10 6.28 3.40 7.66
C ILE A 10 7.19 2.66 8.65
N GLU A 11 7.47 1.39 8.38
CA GLU A 11 8.25 0.55 9.29
C GLU A 11 9.15 -0.41 8.52
N GLN A 12 10.42 -0.47 8.91
CA GLN A 12 11.37 -1.48 8.44
C GLN A 12 11.50 -2.58 9.51
N LYS A 13 10.98 -3.78 9.21
CA LYS A 13 11.19 -4.98 10.04
C LYS A 13 12.42 -5.76 9.53
N PRO A 14 12.95 -6.75 10.29
CA PRO A 14 14.12 -7.51 9.88
C PRO A 14 13.97 -8.26 8.55
N LYS A 15 12.76 -8.71 8.22
CA LYS A 15 12.47 -9.50 7.00
C LYS A 15 11.39 -8.89 6.10
N THR A 16 10.65 -7.91 6.59
CA THR A 16 9.48 -7.37 5.90
C THR A 16 9.39 -5.86 6.09
N LYS A 17 8.56 -5.19 5.29
CA LYS A 17 8.33 -3.76 5.37
C LYS A 17 6.85 -3.49 5.63
N VAL A 18 6.55 -2.32 6.16
CA VAL A 18 5.20 -1.77 6.17
C VAL A 18 5.24 -0.50 5.35
N ILE A 19 4.51 -0.48 4.25
CA ILE A 19 4.41 0.67 3.35
C ILE A 19 3.07 1.34 3.57
N GLY A 20 3.07 2.65 3.78
CA GLY A 20 1.87 3.47 3.82
C GLY A 20 1.43 3.85 2.42
N VAL A 21 0.12 3.80 2.19
CA VAL A 21 -0.52 4.31 0.98
C VAL A 21 -1.25 5.59 1.35
N TRP A 22 -0.84 6.71 0.76
CA TRP A 22 -1.31 8.05 1.10
C TRP A 22 -1.95 8.71 -0.13
N SER A 23 -2.94 9.57 0.10
CA SER A 23 -3.46 10.41 -0.97
C SER A 23 -2.52 11.58 -1.24
N LYS A 24 -2.13 11.77 -2.50
CA LYS A 24 -1.36 12.96 -2.92
C LYS A 24 -2.14 14.27 -2.76
N LYS A 25 -3.49 14.22 -2.69
CA LYS A 25 -4.33 15.43 -2.65
C LYS A 25 -4.39 16.04 -1.25
N ASN A 26 -4.57 15.22 -0.23
CA ASN A 26 -4.81 15.68 1.15
C ASN A 26 -3.88 15.04 2.19
N ALA A 27 -2.87 14.28 1.75
CA ALA A 27 -1.91 13.58 2.63
C ALA A 27 -2.56 12.63 3.65
N ASN A 28 -3.82 12.23 3.45
CA ASN A 28 -4.47 11.26 4.32
C ASN A 28 -3.98 9.85 4.03
N ARG A 29 -3.83 9.03 5.08
CA ARG A 29 -3.55 7.60 4.94
C ARG A 29 -4.79 6.90 4.42
N LEU A 30 -4.64 6.18 3.31
CA LEU A 30 -5.71 5.41 2.67
C LEU A 30 -5.61 3.91 3.00
N GLY A 31 -4.43 3.45 3.41
CA GLY A 31 -4.20 2.07 3.78
C GLY A 31 -2.73 1.79 4.01
N ILE A 32 -2.42 0.52 4.25
CA ILE A 32 -1.05 0.02 4.37
C ILE A 32 -0.86 -1.24 3.54
N ILE A 33 0.33 -1.43 3.01
CA ILE A 33 0.79 -2.69 2.44
C ILE A 33 1.72 -3.33 3.48
N LYS A 34 1.40 -4.55 3.90
CA LYS A 34 2.22 -5.31 4.86
C LYS A 34 2.18 -6.80 4.55
N TRP A 35 3.15 -7.52 5.08
CA TRP A 35 3.19 -8.97 4.99
C TRP A 35 2.00 -9.58 5.72
N TYR A 36 1.19 -10.34 4.99
CA TYR A 36 0.10 -11.13 5.55
C TYR A 36 0.57 -12.57 5.76
N GLY A 37 0.93 -12.89 7.00
CA GLY A 37 1.49 -14.18 7.39
C GLY A 37 0.75 -15.42 6.87
N PRO A 38 -0.60 -15.48 6.99
CA PRO A 38 -1.37 -16.64 6.52
C PRO A 38 -1.22 -16.96 5.04
N TRP A 39 -1.03 -15.94 4.19
CA TRP A 39 -0.83 -16.15 2.74
C TRP A 39 0.64 -16.09 2.31
N ARG A 40 1.54 -15.75 3.24
CA ARG A 40 2.97 -15.57 2.97
C ARG A 40 3.23 -14.64 1.77
N GLN A 41 2.52 -13.51 1.74
CA GLN A 41 2.70 -12.48 0.72
C GLN A 41 2.37 -11.10 1.27
N TYR A 42 2.86 -10.04 0.61
CA TYR A 42 2.38 -8.68 0.86
C TYR A 42 0.93 -8.55 0.39
N ALA A 43 0.11 -7.95 1.24
CA ALA A 43 -1.29 -7.66 0.92
C ALA A 43 -1.59 -6.21 1.27
N PHE A 44 -2.55 -5.64 0.55
CA PHE A 44 -3.07 -4.31 0.83
C PHE A 44 -4.17 -4.39 1.90
N PHE A 45 -4.06 -3.54 2.91
CA PHE A 45 -5.02 -3.37 4.00
C PHE A 45 -5.56 -1.94 3.92
N PRO A 46 -6.76 -1.75 3.36
CA PRO A 46 -7.37 -0.43 3.30
C PRO A 46 -7.72 0.09 4.70
N GLU A 47 -7.67 1.41 4.88
CA GLU A 47 -8.30 2.05 6.03
C GLU A 47 -9.83 1.93 5.91
N LYS A 48 -10.53 2.08 7.04
CA LYS A 48 -11.99 2.09 7.04
C LYS A 48 -12.53 3.21 6.13
N ASP A 49 -13.66 2.94 5.49
CA ASP A 49 -14.38 3.89 4.63
C ASP A 49 -13.56 4.47 3.47
N THR A 50 -12.59 3.69 2.97
CA THR A 50 -11.81 4.05 1.77
C THR A 50 -12.29 3.30 0.53
N LEU A 51 -12.18 3.95 -0.62
CA LEU A 51 -12.55 3.42 -1.92
C LEU A 51 -11.41 3.64 -2.90
N PHE A 52 -11.21 2.67 -3.79
CA PHE A 52 -10.15 2.69 -4.79
C PHE A 52 -10.76 2.42 -6.16
N ASN A 53 -10.50 3.32 -7.10
CA ASN A 53 -10.82 3.06 -8.50
C ASN A 53 -9.82 2.05 -9.10
N VAL A 54 -10.08 1.63 -10.33
CA VAL A 54 -9.25 0.65 -11.05
C VAL A 54 -7.79 1.10 -11.12
N ASP A 55 -7.51 2.38 -11.45
CA ASP A 55 -6.15 2.88 -11.57
C ASP A 55 -5.38 2.80 -10.24
N CYS A 56 -6.01 3.17 -9.13
CA CYS A 56 -5.40 3.07 -7.80
C CYS A 56 -5.12 1.62 -7.42
N LEU A 57 -6.02 0.69 -7.75
CA LEU A 57 -5.81 -0.74 -7.51
C LEU A 57 -4.65 -1.29 -8.36
N VAL A 58 -4.50 -0.84 -9.61
CA VAL A 58 -3.37 -1.21 -10.48
C VAL A 58 -2.05 -0.66 -9.92
N ASP A 59 -2.03 0.58 -9.45
CA ASP A 59 -0.86 1.19 -8.81
C ASP A 59 -0.45 0.42 -7.54
N ILE A 60 -1.41 0.10 -6.68
CA ILE A 60 -1.18 -0.69 -5.46
C ILE A 60 -0.65 -2.09 -5.82
N GLN A 61 -1.28 -2.78 -6.77
CA GLN A 61 -0.84 -4.10 -7.21
C GLN A 61 0.61 -4.05 -7.75
N SER A 62 0.92 -3.04 -8.56
CA SER A 62 2.26 -2.86 -9.13
C SER A 62 3.29 -2.67 -8.03
N HIS A 63 2.99 -1.85 -7.02
CA HIS A 63 3.89 -1.64 -5.90
C HIS A 63 4.07 -2.89 -5.03
N ILE A 64 3.02 -3.68 -4.82
CA ILE A 64 3.12 -4.98 -4.12
C ILE A 64 4.07 -5.93 -4.86
N LYS A 65 4.05 -5.96 -6.20
CA LYS A 65 4.93 -6.82 -7.00
C LYS A 65 6.40 -6.44 -6.85
N GLU A 66 6.72 -5.17 -6.64
CA GLU A 66 8.10 -4.67 -6.44
C GLU A 66 8.68 -5.04 -5.06
N LEU A 67 7.82 -5.36 -4.08
CA LEU A 67 8.24 -5.76 -2.73
C LEU A 67 8.56 -7.26 -2.61
N ARG A 68 8.29 -8.04 -3.65
CA ARG A 68 8.49 -9.49 -3.69
C ARG A 68 9.95 -9.86 -3.97
#